data_AF-A0A2G5E2V3-F1
#
_entry.id   AF-A0A2G5E2V3-F1
#
_cell.length_a   1.000
_cell.length_b   1.000
_cell.length_c   1.000
_cell.angle_alpha   90.00
_cell.angle_beta   90.00
_cell.angle_gamma   90.00
#
_symmetry.space_group_name_H-M   'P 1'
#
loop_
_entity.id
_entity.type
_entity.pdbx_description
1 polymer ?
#
loop_
_entity_poly.entity_id
_entity_poly.type
_entity_poly.pdbx_seq_one_letter_code
_entity_poly.pdbx_strand_id
1 'polypeptide(L)'
;MAALSITNASVFGHVRSRNRIPRTRISCVTWDPEGILGPPQTGHIARREFQRKMETDSEAREAFERQLIVEKERRRAARQARVVPDDPAGLTEYFLDTEAREIEFEIARLRPRLNQEFFSHLKFELGQLRFAVSRTKVYLS
;
A
#
# COMPACT_ATOMS: atom_id res chain seq x y z
N MET A 1 -34.00 36.76 -58.82
CA MET A 1 -33.04 37.85 -59.09
C MET A 1 -33.15 38.90 -58.00
N ALA A 2 -32.31 38.82 -56.98
CA ALA A 2 -31.96 39.93 -56.08
C ALA A 2 -30.69 39.51 -55.32
N ALA A 3 -29.58 40.19 -55.62
CA ALA A 3 -28.30 40.02 -54.96
C ALA A 3 -28.30 40.82 -53.66
N LEU A 4 -27.82 40.22 -52.56
CA LEU A 4 -27.45 40.97 -51.36
C LEU A 4 -26.01 40.63 -51.02
N SER A 5 -25.18 41.65 -51.17
CA SER A 5 -23.74 41.72 -50.95
C SER A 5 -23.37 41.51 -49.48
N ILE A 6 -22.49 40.55 -49.22
CA ILE A 6 -21.78 40.42 -47.94
C ILE A 6 -20.52 41.28 -48.05
N THR A 7 -20.47 42.38 -47.31
CA THR A 7 -19.28 43.22 -47.15
C THR A 7 -18.35 42.58 -46.12
N ASN A 8 -17.09 42.36 -46.51
CA ASN A 8 -16.02 41.92 -45.62
C ASN A 8 -15.65 43.06 -44.66
N ALA A 9 -15.89 42.86 -43.36
CA ALA A 9 -15.28 43.66 -42.31
C ALA A 9 -14.00 42.95 -41.84
N SER A 10 -12.85 43.38 -42.34
CA SER A 10 -11.54 43.00 -41.81
C SER A 10 -11.35 43.64 -40.43
N VAL A 11 -11.51 42.85 -39.37
CA VAL A 11 -11.10 43.27 -38.03
C VAL A 11 -9.57 43.17 -37.97
N PHE A 12 -8.90 44.31 -38.10
CA PHE A 12 -7.47 44.43 -37.83
C PHE A 12 -7.21 44.13 -36.35
N GLY A 13 -6.83 42.89 -36.04
CA GLY A 13 -6.30 42.52 -34.74
C GLY A 13 -4.99 43.26 -34.50
N HIS A 14 -4.98 44.21 -33.57
CA HIS A 14 -3.75 44.79 -33.06
C HIS A 14 -2.91 43.70 -32.39
N VAL A 15 -1.84 43.29 -33.07
CA VAL A 15 -0.77 42.48 -32.49
C VAL A 15 -0.08 43.36 -31.44
N ARG A 16 -0.48 43.22 -30.18
CA ARG A 16 0.31 43.73 -29.05
C ARG A 16 1.66 43.01 -29.09
N SER A 17 2.67 43.71 -29.60
CA SER A 17 4.07 43.36 -29.39
C SER A 17 4.28 43.16 -27.90
N ARG A 18 4.42 41.90 -27.48
CA ARG A 18 4.93 41.57 -26.15
C ARG A 18 6.38 42.01 -26.17
N ASN A 19 6.65 43.18 -25.58
CA ASN A 19 8.01 43.54 -25.18
C ASN A 19 8.53 42.39 -24.32
N ARG A 20 9.39 41.55 -24.91
CA ARG A 20 10.14 40.54 -24.17
C ARG A 20 11.14 41.33 -23.35
N ILE A 21 10.78 41.61 -22.10
CA ILE A 21 11.73 42.13 -21.12
C ILE A 21 12.90 41.12 -21.12
N PRO A 22 14.13 41.54 -21.47
CA PRO A 22 15.26 40.65 -21.40
C PRO A 22 15.40 40.19 -19.95
N ARG A 23 15.26 38.88 -19.71
CA ARG A 23 15.56 38.29 -18.42
C ARG A 23 17.01 38.65 -18.11
N THR A 24 17.24 39.36 -17.01
CA THR A 24 18.58 39.63 -16.47
C THR A 24 19.25 38.28 -16.21
N ARG A 25 20.03 37.80 -17.19
CA ARG A 25 20.93 36.66 -17.00
C ARG A 25 22.10 37.21 -16.24
N ILE A 26 22.26 36.78 -14.98
CA ILE A 26 23.46 37.05 -14.20
C ILE A 26 24.64 36.48 -14.99
N SER A 27 25.39 37.35 -15.65
CA SER A 27 26.67 37.02 -16.28
C SER A 27 27.73 37.08 -15.19
N CYS A 28 28.34 35.93 -14.90
CA CYS A 28 29.65 35.76 -14.26
C CYS A 28 30.16 36.95 -13.40
N VAL A 29 30.01 36.84 -12.07
CA VAL A 29 30.72 37.72 -11.10
C VAL A 29 32.21 37.34 -10.97
N THR A 30 32.65 36.27 -11.64
CA THR A 30 34.03 35.78 -11.61
C THR A 30 34.71 36.08 -12.95
N TRP A 31 35.77 36.89 -12.92
CA TRP A 31 36.65 37.16 -14.07
C TRP A 31 37.38 35.87 -14.47
N ASP A 32 37.05 35.31 -15.62
CA ASP A 32 37.71 34.14 -16.22
C ASP A 32 38.15 34.50 -17.66
N PRO A 33 39.33 35.11 -17.84
CA PRO A 33 39.79 35.60 -19.13
C PRO A 33 40.21 34.48 -20.09
N GLU A 34 40.58 33.31 -19.54
CA GLU A 34 41.03 32.14 -20.30
C GLU A 34 39.88 31.15 -20.58
N GLY A 35 38.68 31.40 -20.01
CA GLY A 35 37.47 30.62 -20.26
C GLY A 35 37.54 29.17 -19.75
N ILE A 36 38.41 28.89 -18.78
CA ILE A 36 38.72 27.54 -18.31
C ILE A 36 37.51 26.92 -17.58
N LEU A 37 36.67 27.75 -16.94
CA LEU A 37 35.59 27.30 -16.06
C LEU A 37 34.26 27.00 -16.77
N GLY A 38 34.17 27.33 -18.06
CA GLY A 38 32.95 27.10 -18.86
C GLY A 38 31.74 27.95 -18.42
N PRO A 39 30.61 27.85 -19.14
CA PRO A 39 29.43 28.65 -18.84
C PRO A 39 28.78 28.20 -17.52
N PRO A 40 28.20 29.14 -16.73
CA PRO A 40 27.56 28.81 -15.47
C PRO A 40 26.39 27.84 -15.70
N GLN A 41 26.47 26.67 -15.07
CA GLN A 41 25.36 25.72 -15.06
C GLN A 41 24.24 26.23 -14.15
N THR A 42 23.00 26.14 -14.62
CA THR A 42 21.81 26.55 -13.86
C THR A 42 21.09 25.33 -13.30
N GLY A 43 20.21 25.53 -12.30
CA GLY A 43 19.38 24.44 -11.77
C GLY A 43 20.05 23.57 -10.70
N HIS A 44 21.19 23.98 -10.14
CA HIS A 44 21.84 23.26 -9.03
C HIS A 44 20.93 23.08 -7.80
N ILE A 45 20.11 24.08 -7.49
CA ILE A 45 19.13 24.03 -6.39
C ILE A 45 18.09 22.94 -6.67
N ALA A 46 17.43 22.99 -7.83
CA ALA A 46 16.41 22.02 -8.22
C ALA A 46 16.95 20.58 -8.25
N ARG A 47 18.20 20.38 -8.71
CA ARG A 47 18.86 19.07 -8.70
C ARG A 47 19.07 18.54 -7.28
N ARG A 48 19.57 19.39 -6.36
CA ARG A 48 19.77 19.01 -4.95
C ARG A 48 18.46 18.77 -4.22
N GLU A 49 17.42 19.56 -4.49
CA GLU A 49 16.09 19.36 -3.92
C GLU A 49 15.46 18.06 -4.39
N PHE A 50 15.59 17.73 -5.68
CA PHE A 50 15.13 16.46 -6.23
C PHE A 50 15.86 15.27 -5.60
N GLN A 51 17.20 15.36 -5.50
CA GLN A 51 18.00 14.33 -4.86
C GLN A 51 17.59 14.12 -3.39
N ARG A 52 17.43 15.20 -2.62
CA ARG A 52 16.98 15.12 -1.22
C ARG A 52 15.61 14.47 -1.09
N LYS A 53 14.66 14.80 -1.97
CA LYS A 53 13.33 14.16 -1.95
C LYS A 53 13.43 12.66 -2.21
N MET A 54 14.23 12.25 -3.19
CA MET A 54 14.44 10.81 -3.46
C MET A 54 15.10 10.09 -2.30
N GLU A 55 16.09 10.71 -1.65
CA GLU A 55 16.73 10.18 -0.44
C GLU A 55 15.72 10.03 0.71
N THR A 56 14.95 11.07 1.01
CA THR A 56 13.89 11.01 2.04
C THR A 56 12.82 9.96 1.72
N ASP A 57 12.40 9.85 0.45
CA ASP A 57 11.46 8.82 0.02
C ASP A 57 12.05 7.41 0.18
N SER A 58 13.36 7.24 -0.08
CA SER A 58 14.05 5.96 0.12
C SER A 58 14.15 5.59 1.60
N GLU A 59 14.48 6.54 2.48
CA GLU A 59 14.53 6.33 3.92
C GLU A 59 13.15 5.98 4.48
N ALA A 60 12.09 6.65 4.01
CA ALA A 60 10.72 6.37 4.42
C ALA A 60 10.29 4.95 4.00
N ARG A 61 10.67 4.52 2.78
CA ARG A 61 10.42 3.16 2.30
C ARG A 61 11.15 2.13 3.15
N GLU A 62 12.44 2.33 3.39
CA GLU A 62 13.23 1.42 4.22
C GLU A 62 12.69 1.33 5.66
N ALA A 63 12.28 2.44 6.27
CA ALA A 63 11.70 2.44 7.60
C ALA A 63 10.41 1.62 7.66
N PHE A 64 9.56 1.76 6.64
CA PHE A 64 8.34 0.98 6.50
C PHE A 64 8.62 -0.52 6.31
N GLU A 65 9.57 -0.87 5.44
CA GLU A 65 9.98 -2.26 5.21
C GLU A 65 10.52 -2.91 6.49
N ARG A 66 11.34 -2.18 7.27
CA ARG A 66 11.84 -2.66 8.56
C ARG A 66 10.68 -2.93 9.54
N GLN A 67 9.69 -2.05 9.60
CA GLN A 67 8.50 -2.28 10.44
C GLN A 67 7.72 -3.53 10.01
N LEU A 68 7.54 -3.74 8.71
CA LEU A 68 6.87 -4.94 8.19
C LEU A 68 7.62 -6.22 8.55
N ILE A 69 8.96 -6.21 8.47
CA ILE A 69 9.80 -7.35 8.85
C ILE A 69 9.62 -7.65 10.35
N VAL A 70 9.72 -6.64 11.21
CA VAL A 70 9.54 -6.80 12.66
C VAL A 70 8.15 -7.33 13.00
N GLU A 71 7.09 -6.82 12.36
CA GLU A 71 5.75 -7.33 12.56
C GLU A 71 5.61 -8.78 12.10
N LYS A 72 6.17 -9.11 10.93
CA LYS A 72 6.14 -10.47 10.40
C LYS A 72 6.88 -11.44 11.30
N GLU A 73 8.03 -11.04 11.82
CA GLU A 73 8.82 -11.82 12.79
C GLU A 73 8.09 -11.97 14.10
N ARG A 74 7.48 -10.91 14.63
CA ARG A 74 6.64 -10.95 15.84
C ARG A 74 5.49 -11.96 15.69
N ARG A 75 4.80 -11.94 14.54
CA ARG A 75 3.74 -12.91 14.24
C ARG A 75 4.29 -14.33 14.14
N ARG A 76 5.43 -14.52 13.47
CA ARG A 76 6.11 -15.83 13.39
C ARG A 76 6.49 -16.35 14.78
N ALA A 77 7.06 -15.51 15.64
CA ALA A 77 7.44 -15.86 17.00
C ALA A 77 6.21 -16.28 17.84
N ALA A 78 5.11 -15.53 17.73
CA ALA A 78 3.86 -15.89 18.39
C ALA A 78 3.33 -17.27 17.96
N ARG A 79 3.45 -17.63 16.67
CA ARG A 79 3.08 -18.98 16.17
C ARG A 79 3.97 -20.09 16.71
N GLN A 80 5.27 -19.82 16.86
CA GLN A 80 6.22 -20.80 17.38
C GLN A 80 6.04 -21.03 18.88
N ALA A 81 5.61 -20.00 19.62
CA ALA A 81 5.32 -20.10 21.04
C ALA A 81 4.04 -20.90 21.35
N ARG A 82 3.11 -21.03 20.40
CA ARG A 82 1.87 -21.80 20.59
C ARG A 82 2.15 -23.29 20.65
N VAL A 83 1.62 -23.94 21.68
CA VAL A 83 1.66 -25.40 21.86
C VAL A 83 0.45 -26.00 21.16
N VAL A 84 0.68 -26.91 20.23
CA VAL A 84 -0.37 -27.59 19.46
C VAL A 84 -0.84 -28.81 20.26
N PRO A 85 -2.13 -28.92 20.59
CA PRO A 85 -2.69 -30.11 21.23
C PRO A 85 -2.66 -31.34 20.31
N ASP A 86 -2.55 -32.54 20.88
CA ASP A 86 -2.59 -33.81 20.13
C ASP A 86 -4.00 -34.42 20.04
N ASP A 87 -4.91 -34.02 20.94
CA ASP A 87 -6.27 -34.53 21.03
C ASP A 87 -7.25 -33.78 20.09
N PRO A 88 -8.21 -34.44 19.44
CA PRO A 88 -9.21 -33.80 18.57
C PRO A 88 -10.07 -32.73 19.25
N ALA A 89 -10.39 -32.85 20.54
CA ALA A 89 -11.14 -31.81 21.25
C ALA A 89 -10.24 -30.58 21.46
N GLY A 90 -9.01 -30.78 21.93
CA GLY A 90 -8.02 -29.71 22.09
C GLY A 90 -7.68 -29.01 20.76
N LEU A 91 -7.61 -29.75 19.65
CA LEU A 91 -7.42 -29.16 18.32
C LEU A 91 -8.61 -28.29 17.90
N THR A 92 -9.83 -28.67 18.26
CA THR A 92 -11.03 -27.89 17.97
C THR A 92 -11.00 -26.56 18.72
N GLU A 93 -10.72 -26.59 20.03
CA GLU A 93 -10.57 -25.38 20.85
C GLU A 93 -9.43 -24.49 20.33
N TYR A 94 -8.28 -25.08 20.00
CA TYR A 94 -7.15 -24.36 19.43
C TYR A 94 -7.53 -23.58 18.15
N PHE A 95 -8.30 -24.18 17.25
CA PHE A 95 -8.74 -23.47 16.04
C PHE A 95 -9.78 -22.38 16.33
N LEU A 96 -10.67 -22.59 17.30
CA LEU A 96 -11.68 -21.59 17.68
C LEU A 96 -11.06 -20.37 18.36
N ASP A 97 -10.01 -20.55 19.14
CA ASP A 97 -9.26 -19.46 19.80
C ASP A 97 -8.26 -18.76 18.86
N THR A 98 -8.06 -19.30 17.64
CA THR A 98 -7.13 -18.73 16.67
C THR A 98 -7.78 -17.59 15.87
N GLU A 99 -7.09 -16.45 15.76
CA GLU A 99 -7.55 -15.32 14.93
C GLU A 99 -7.79 -15.71 13.47
N ALA A 100 -8.80 -15.11 12.83
CA ALA A 100 -9.18 -15.41 11.44
C ALA A 100 -8.04 -15.26 10.41
N ARG A 101 -7.07 -14.36 10.64
CA ARG A 101 -5.91 -14.18 9.75
C ARG A 101 -4.84 -15.27 9.93
N GLU A 102 -4.83 -15.94 11.07
CA GLU A 102 -3.84 -16.95 11.44
C GLU A 102 -4.40 -18.37 11.28
N ILE A 103 -5.73 -18.53 11.32
CA ILE A 103 -6.38 -19.84 11.21
C ILE A 103 -6.05 -20.53 9.89
N GLU A 104 -5.93 -19.80 8.78
CA GLU A 104 -5.55 -20.35 7.48
C GLU A 104 -4.16 -21.00 7.52
N PHE A 105 -3.22 -20.33 8.20
CA PHE A 105 -1.87 -20.83 8.37
C PHE A 105 -1.83 -22.05 9.27
N GLU A 106 -2.53 -22.01 10.41
CA GLU A 106 -2.58 -23.13 11.35
C GLU A 106 -3.28 -24.35 10.74
N ILE A 107 -4.35 -24.16 9.96
CA ILE A 107 -5.00 -25.24 9.20
C ILE A 107 -4.04 -25.85 8.18
N ALA A 108 -3.27 -25.02 7.45
CA ALA A 108 -2.30 -25.52 6.49
C ALA A 108 -1.17 -26.31 7.17
N ARG A 109 -0.68 -25.82 8.32
CA ARG A 109 0.36 -26.46 9.16
C ARG A 109 -0.12 -27.80 9.73
N LEU A 110 -1.36 -27.85 10.20
CA LEU A 110 -1.95 -29.00 10.90
C LEU A 110 -2.75 -29.93 9.98
N ARG A 111 -2.72 -29.69 8.67
CA ARG A 111 -3.41 -30.51 7.67
C ARG A 111 -3.22 -32.03 7.85
N PRO A 112 -2.03 -32.56 8.20
CA PRO A 112 -1.88 -33.99 8.45
C PRO A 112 -2.68 -34.53 9.65
N ARG A 113 -2.98 -33.67 10.63
CA ARG A 113 -3.74 -34.00 11.84
C ARG A 113 -5.26 -33.87 11.64
N LEU A 114 -5.70 -33.24 10.55
CA LEU A 114 -7.11 -33.15 10.16
C LEU A 114 -7.57 -34.47 9.51
N ASN A 115 -7.55 -35.54 10.31
CA ASN A 115 -7.88 -36.90 9.90
C ASN A 115 -9.39 -37.19 10.07
N GLN A 116 -9.81 -38.39 9.65
CA GLN A 116 -11.22 -38.80 9.77
C GLN A 116 -11.71 -38.81 11.23
N GLU A 117 -10.84 -39.15 12.18
CA GLU A 117 -11.15 -39.16 13.61
C GLU A 117 -11.53 -37.75 14.10
N PHE A 118 -10.73 -36.74 13.75
CA PHE A 118 -11.02 -35.34 14.05
C PHE A 118 -12.38 -34.90 13.48
N PHE A 119 -12.66 -35.18 12.21
CA PHE A 119 -13.94 -34.80 11.61
C PHE A 119 -15.13 -35.59 12.19
N SER A 120 -14.91 -36.83 12.63
CA SER A 120 -15.93 -37.62 13.31
C SER A 120 -16.28 -37.02 14.68
N HIS A 121 -15.26 -36.59 15.44
CA HIS A 121 -15.42 -35.88 16.70
C HIS A 121 -16.19 -34.57 16.52
N LEU A 122 -15.81 -33.74 15.54
CA LEU A 122 -16.53 -32.49 15.23
C LEU A 122 -18.02 -32.70 14.92
N LYS A 123 -18.34 -33.73 14.13
CA LYS A 123 -19.75 -34.04 13.80
C LYS A 123 -20.54 -34.48 15.02
N PHE A 124 -19.90 -35.22 15.91
CA PHE A 124 -20.52 -35.67 17.17
C PHE A 124 -20.82 -34.49 18.10
N GLU A 125 -19.85 -33.61 18.34
CA GLU A 125 -20.01 -32.38 19.13
C GLU A 125 -21.12 -31.47 18.56
N LEU A 126 -21.10 -31.23 17.24
CA LEU A 126 -22.16 -30.48 16.57
C LEU A 126 -23.54 -31.14 16.73
N GLY A 127 -23.59 -32.48 16.68
CA GLY A 127 -24.80 -33.24 16.94
C GLY A 127 -25.35 -32.94 18.33
N GLN A 128 -24.52 -33.08 19.37
CA GLN A 128 -24.92 -32.80 20.75
C GLN A 128 -25.44 -31.37 20.94
N LEU A 129 -24.72 -30.38 20.41
CA LEU A 129 -25.13 -28.97 20.48
C LEU A 129 -26.48 -28.74 19.80
N ARG A 130 -26.71 -29.32 18.62
CA ARG A 130 -28.00 -29.22 17.91
C ARG A 130 -29.15 -29.83 18.72
N PHE A 131 -28.93 -30.98 19.36
CA PHE A 131 -29.92 -31.61 20.24
C PHE A 131 -30.15 -30.85 21.55
N ALA A 132 -29.14 -30.15 22.06
CA ALA A 132 -29.29 -29.29 23.23
C ALA A 132 -30.14 -28.04 22.90
N VAL A 133 -29.82 -27.36 21.79
CA VAL A 133 -30.54 -26.15 21.34
C VAL A 133 -32.00 -26.44 20.99
N SER A 134 -32.29 -27.59 20.37
CA SER A 134 -33.68 -27.97 20.06
C SER A 134 -34.50 -28.18 21.33
N ARG A 135 -33.93 -28.76 22.38
CA ARG A 135 -34.59 -28.90 23.68
C ARG A 135 -34.93 -27.54 24.29
N THR A 136 -34.00 -26.60 24.32
CA THR A 136 -34.24 -25.25 24.89
C THR A 136 -35.26 -24.43 24.09
N LYS A 137 -35.28 -24.54 22.76
CA LYS A 137 -36.30 -23.85 21.94
C LYS A 137 -37.72 -24.31 22.25
N VAL A 138 -37.93 -25.60 22.56
CA VAL A 138 -39.24 -26.15 22.90
C VAL A 138 -39.76 -25.65 24.25
N TYR A 139 -38.88 -25.26 25.19
CA TYR A 139 -39.29 -24.70 26.49
C TYR A 139 -39.50 -23.18 26.49
N LEU A 140 -39.13 -22.49 25.40
CA LEU A 140 -39.20 -21.03 25.26
C LEU A 140 -40.22 -20.56 24.21
N SER A 141 -41.01 -21.47 23.64
CA SER A 141 -42.15 -21.22 22.74
C SER A 141 -43.45 -21.59 23.40
#